data_AF-A0A166PGX8-F1
#
_entry.id   AF-A0A166PGX8-F1
#
_cell.length_a   1.000
_cell.length_b   1.000
_cell.length_c   1.000
_cell.angle_alpha   90.00
_cell.angle_beta   90.00
_cell.angle_gamma   90.00
#
_symmetry.space_group_name_H-M   'P 1'
#
loop_
_entity.id
_entity.type
_entity.pdbx_description
1 polymer ?
#
loop_
_entity_poly.entity_id
_entity_poly.type
_entity_poly.pdbx_seq_one_letter_code
_entity_poly.pdbx_strand_id
1 'polypeptide(L)'
;MFSLPPSELSAPPSSPSYALHEDEESQSQTKSTPQRKSTYLQYPPDVPRLTRLGPCTFGVNTGPVADGADLTKLTVPMLKEQLAMREMPENGKKKDLIERLRGWKTYKPETVTVREAPDDHPFGPISHNISATGEKRSWLKSDEKGHISAAKKAMQESMFVIKRQSNYDGSPGFTISIRGSGSDTYQVTVGNRTSCTCSSIIFRPQSNCKHIIYVLTHVLRAPAELLPQRTLFPEELTKLLDRAPKVHFTAAEVSTNPSMSDGVPKSKDGKCCPVCFKDIGEAQTVCCGKCGNHAHSSCFDVYAREHSGWSVKCAVCQGDWSPAAV
;
A
#
# COMPACT_ATOMS: atom_id res chain seq x y z
N MET A 1 40.11 -18.94 50.43
CA MET A 1 40.78 -19.34 49.18
C MET A 1 40.47 -18.28 48.14
N PHE A 2 41.07 -17.10 48.32
CA PHE A 2 42.34 -16.63 47.76
C PHE A 2 42.16 -15.97 46.39
N SER A 3 42.26 -14.65 46.49
CA SER A 3 42.22 -13.55 45.54
C SER A 3 43.31 -13.60 44.45
N LEU A 4 43.08 -12.78 43.43
CA LEU A 4 44.02 -12.27 42.41
C LEU A 4 45.42 -11.92 42.95
N PRO A 5 46.41 -11.89 42.04
CA PRO A 5 47.31 -10.73 41.98
C PRO A 5 47.49 -10.13 40.57
N PRO A 6 48.00 -8.87 40.46
CA PRO A 6 48.17 -8.10 39.22
C PRO A 6 49.65 -7.84 38.83
N SER A 7 49.84 -7.06 37.74
CA SER A 7 51.05 -6.28 37.35
C SER A 7 52.11 -7.07 36.54
N GLU A 8 52.89 -6.54 35.58
CA GLU A 8 53.49 -5.20 35.39
C GLU A 8 53.77 -4.85 33.91
N LEU A 9 53.91 -3.54 33.64
CA LEU A 9 54.56 -2.94 32.47
C LEU A 9 56.07 -3.24 32.44
N SER A 10 56.68 -3.27 31.25
CA SER A 10 58.03 -2.71 31.00
C SER A 10 58.44 -2.71 29.52
N ALA A 11 59.02 -1.60 29.09
CA ALA A 11 59.89 -1.40 27.92
C ALA A 11 61.20 -0.76 28.43
N PRO A 12 62.21 -0.43 27.61
CA PRO A 12 62.93 -1.11 26.50
C PRO A 12 64.39 -1.45 26.97
N PRO A 13 65.46 -1.67 26.15
CA PRO A 13 66.11 -0.62 25.33
C PRO A 13 66.94 -1.05 24.07
N SER A 14 67.31 -0.02 23.27
CA SER A 14 68.59 0.23 22.55
C SER A 14 69.08 -0.59 21.33
N SER A 15 69.45 0.19 20.31
CA SER A 15 70.08 -0.05 18.99
C SER A 15 71.51 -0.64 19.02
N PRO A 16 72.13 -0.95 17.85
CA PRO A 16 73.01 0.03 17.21
C PRO A 16 73.02 0.07 15.66
N SER A 17 73.67 1.12 15.16
CA SER A 17 73.84 1.67 13.81
C SER A 17 74.63 0.83 12.79
N TYR A 18 74.42 1.09 11.49
CA TYR A 18 75.50 1.49 10.55
C TYR A 18 74.90 2.20 9.32
N ALA A 19 75.65 3.15 8.76
CA ALA A 19 75.24 4.14 7.78
C ALA A 19 75.74 3.87 6.35
N LEU A 20 75.28 4.73 5.43
CA LEU A 20 75.74 5.07 4.06
C LEU A 20 75.06 4.31 2.91
N HIS A 21 74.27 5.03 2.10
CA HIS A 21 74.73 5.62 0.83
C HIS A 21 73.61 6.48 0.20
N GLU A 22 73.97 7.71 -0.17
CA GLU A 22 73.22 8.60 -1.06
C GLU A 22 73.29 8.04 -2.50
N ASP A 23 72.25 8.24 -3.32
CA ASP A 23 72.39 8.66 -4.72
C ASP A 23 71.03 8.89 -5.41
N GLU A 24 71.13 9.70 -6.45
CA GLU A 24 70.17 10.63 -7.02
C GLU A 24 69.01 10.05 -7.86
N GLU A 25 68.02 10.93 -7.95
CA GLU A 25 67.02 11.14 -9.01
C GLU A 25 67.32 10.49 -10.37
N SER A 26 66.41 9.62 -10.82
CA SER A 26 66.27 9.27 -12.23
C SER A 26 64.79 9.30 -12.65
N GLN A 27 64.42 10.41 -13.29
CA GLN A 27 63.16 10.58 -14.00
C GLN A 27 63.12 9.60 -15.19
N SER A 28 62.15 8.68 -15.18
CA SER A 28 61.82 7.86 -16.35
C SER A 28 60.44 8.26 -16.89
N GLN A 29 60.47 9.01 -17.99
CA GLN A 29 59.29 9.32 -18.80
C GLN A 29 58.77 8.04 -19.46
N THR A 30 57.52 7.68 -19.19
CA THR A 30 56.77 6.71 -20.00
C THR A 30 55.73 7.45 -20.84
N LYS A 31 55.92 7.46 -22.16
CA LYS A 31 54.89 7.86 -23.14
C LYS A 31 53.89 6.72 -23.28
N SER A 32 52.58 6.99 -23.13
CA SER A 32 51.53 6.13 -23.69
C SER A 32 50.33 6.94 -24.24
N THR A 33 50.16 6.75 -25.55
CA THR A 33 49.02 6.90 -26.49
C THR A 33 47.82 7.82 -26.17
N PRO A 34 47.37 8.68 -27.11
CA PRO A 34 46.15 9.45 -26.95
C PRO A 34 44.91 8.55 -26.99
N GLN A 35 44.21 8.43 -25.86
CA GLN A 35 42.87 7.87 -25.81
C GLN A 35 41.93 8.74 -26.67
N ARG A 36 41.25 8.13 -27.66
CA ARG A 36 40.11 8.74 -28.33
C ARG A 36 39.06 9.07 -27.27
N LYS A 37 38.84 10.37 -27.03
CA LYS A 37 37.72 10.85 -26.22
C LYS A 37 36.43 10.30 -26.83
N SER A 38 35.65 9.54 -26.07
CA SER A 38 34.34 9.11 -26.54
C SER A 38 33.49 10.35 -26.79
N THR A 39 32.78 10.36 -27.90
CA THR A 39 31.81 11.41 -28.21
C THR A 39 30.79 11.42 -27.08
N TYR A 40 30.80 12.46 -26.24
CA TYR A 40 29.83 12.60 -25.15
C TYR A 40 28.42 12.54 -25.77
N LEU A 41 27.63 11.55 -25.34
CA LEU A 41 26.25 11.36 -25.78
C LEU A 41 25.47 12.67 -25.53
N GLN A 42 24.82 13.17 -26.57
CA GLN A 42 24.15 14.46 -26.56
C GLN A 42 22.90 14.40 -25.68
N TYR A 43 22.70 15.44 -24.87
CA TYR A 43 21.68 15.52 -23.82
C TYR A 43 20.30 15.85 -24.42
N PRO A 44 19.20 15.20 -23.98
CA PRO A 44 17.87 15.49 -24.50
C PRO A 44 17.47 16.96 -24.23
N PRO A 45 16.86 17.65 -25.20
CA PRO A 45 16.52 19.07 -25.08
C PRO A 45 15.42 19.35 -24.04
N ASP A 46 14.66 18.32 -23.66
CA ASP A 46 13.43 18.45 -22.85
C ASP A 46 13.68 18.35 -21.34
N VAL A 47 14.91 18.00 -20.92
CA VAL A 47 15.27 17.80 -19.51
C VAL A 47 16.19 18.95 -19.07
N PRO A 48 16.00 19.59 -17.90
CA PRO A 48 16.88 20.68 -17.47
C PRO A 48 18.28 20.19 -17.06
N ARG A 49 19.31 20.77 -17.67
CA ARG A 49 20.73 20.47 -17.39
C ARG A 49 21.16 21.06 -16.05
N LEU A 50 21.53 20.24 -15.05
CA LEU A 50 22.09 20.75 -13.79
C LEU A 50 23.59 20.42 -13.62
N THR A 51 24.35 21.43 -13.18
CA THR A 51 25.80 21.37 -12.98
C THR A 51 26.21 21.79 -11.57
N ARG A 52 27.11 20.98 -10.98
CA ARG A 52 28.05 21.12 -9.83
C ARG A 52 27.74 21.95 -8.56
N LEU A 53 26.68 22.74 -8.45
CA LEU A 53 26.41 23.61 -7.28
C LEU A 53 24.98 23.49 -6.69
N GLY A 54 24.25 22.43 -7.04
CA GLY A 54 22.85 22.22 -6.68
C GLY A 54 22.32 20.93 -7.33
N PRO A 55 21.02 20.58 -7.12
CA PRO A 55 20.47 19.23 -7.24
C PRO A 55 20.85 18.49 -8.54
N CYS A 56 21.93 17.70 -8.48
CA CYS A 56 22.39 16.66 -9.44
C CYS A 56 23.84 16.27 -9.08
N THR A 57 24.05 15.64 -7.92
CA THR A 57 25.35 15.03 -7.57
C THR A 57 25.42 13.63 -8.15
N PHE A 58 25.97 13.46 -9.35
CA PHE A 58 26.05 12.13 -9.96
C PHE A 58 27.28 11.32 -9.55
N GLY A 59 26.98 10.13 -9.06
CA GLY A 59 27.79 8.91 -8.96
C GLY A 59 26.98 7.91 -8.11
N VAL A 60 26.47 6.78 -8.61
CA VAL A 60 27.03 5.82 -9.59
C VAL A 60 25.91 5.33 -10.54
N ASN A 61 25.93 5.52 -11.88
CA ASN A 61 26.98 6.04 -12.77
C ASN A 61 26.43 6.77 -14.02
N THR A 62 26.29 8.08 -13.79
CA THR A 62 26.60 9.22 -14.68
C THR A 62 25.51 9.75 -15.61
N GLY A 63 24.24 9.73 -15.18
CA GLY A 63 23.22 10.63 -15.70
C GLY A 63 22.29 10.08 -16.79
N PRO A 64 21.35 10.88 -17.29
CA PRO A 64 20.34 10.44 -18.26
C PRO A 64 20.99 9.95 -19.56
N VAL A 65 20.56 8.76 -19.98
CA VAL A 65 21.06 8.09 -21.18
C VAL A 65 20.37 8.67 -22.42
N ALA A 66 21.12 8.93 -23.50
CA ALA A 66 20.59 9.50 -24.74
C ALA A 66 19.49 8.63 -25.37
N ASP A 67 18.54 9.27 -26.06
CA ASP A 67 17.30 8.67 -26.58
C ASP A 67 17.49 7.54 -27.63
N GLY A 68 18.73 7.30 -28.08
CA GLY A 68 19.10 6.22 -29.01
C GLY A 68 20.09 5.20 -28.45
N ALA A 69 20.40 5.24 -27.15
CA ALA A 69 21.37 4.31 -26.58
C ALA A 69 20.82 2.88 -26.53
N ASP A 70 21.73 1.91 -26.74
CA ASP A 70 21.40 0.50 -26.63
C ASP A 70 21.21 0.10 -25.15
N LEU A 71 19.94 0.11 -24.72
CA LEU A 71 19.53 -0.24 -23.35
C LEU A 71 19.99 -1.65 -22.91
N THR A 72 20.30 -2.54 -23.85
CA THR A 72 20.78 -3.89 -23.52
C THR A 72 22.20 -3.90 -22.94
N LYS A 73 23.00 -2.89 -23.30
CA LYS A 73 24.39 -2.70 -22.83
C LYS A 73 24.49 -2.01 -21.48
N LEU A 74 23.39 -1.38 -21.02
CA LEU A 74 23.34 -0.73 -19.71
C LEU A 74 23.37 -1.75 -18.56
N THR A 75 23.92 -1.36 -17.42
CA THR A 75 23.87 -2.16 -16.20
C THR A 75 22.48 -2.06 -15.54
N VAL A 76 22.10 -3.04 -14.71
CA VAL A 76 20.82 -3.01 -13.98
C VAL A 76 20.67 -1.75 -13.11
N PRO A 77 21.70 -1.30 -12.36
CA PRO A 77 21.63 -0.04 -11.62
C PRO A 77 21.34 1.18 -12.50
N MET A 78 22.02 1.30 -13.65
CA MET A 78 21.77 2.40 -14.59
C MET A 78 20.34 2.36 -15.15
N LEU A 79 19.82 1.17 -15.47
CA LEU A 79 18.44 1.02 -15.94
C LEU A 79 17.43 1.46 -14.87
N LYS A 80 17.67 1.13 -13.60
CA LYS A 80 16.84 1.61 -12.48
C LYS A 80 16.94 3.11 -12.30
N GLU A 81 18.13 3.68 -12.36
CA GLU A 81 18.34 5.15 -12.30
C GLU A 81 17.58 5.87 -13.42
N GLN A 82 17.60 5.35 -14.66
CA GLN A 82 16.84 5.90 -15.78
C GLN A 82 15.33 5.82 -15.59
N LEU A 83 14.83 4.75 -14.95
CA LEU A 83 13.42 4.60 -14.61
C LEU A 83 13.02 5.56 -13.48
N ALA A 84 13.86 5.69 -12.45
CA ALA A 84 13.66 6.61 -11.33
C ALA A 84 13.56 8.07 -11.80
N MET A 85 14.46 8.49 -12.70
CA MET A 85 14.44 9.82 -13.32
C MET A 85 13.16 10.11 -14.12
N ARG A 86 12.44 9.07 -14.55
CA ARG A 86 11.20 9.15 -15.33
C ARG A 86 9.96 8.81 -14.49
N GLU A 87 10.12 8.73 -13.17
CA GLU A 87 9.06 8.36 -12.21
C GLU A 87 8.39 7.00 -12.53
N MET A 88 9.19 6.06 -13.03
CA MET A 88 8.74 4.73 -13.41
C MET A 88 9.20 3.67 -12.39
N PRO A 89 8.46 2.55 -12.24
CA PRO A 89 8.84 1.48 -11.32
C PRO A 89 10.20 0.85 -11.66
N GLU A 90 11.07 0.76 -10.67
CA GLU A 90 12.44 0.22 -10.76
C GLU A 90 12.52 -1.31 -10.53
N ASN A 91 11.38 -1.98 -10.42
CA ASN A 91 11.29 -3.40 -10.10
C ASN A 91 11.30 -4.31 -11.35
N GLY A 92 11.75 -5.55 -11.16
CA GLY A 92 11.78 -6.57 -12.20
C GLY A 92 13.18 -7.01 -12.62
N LYS A 93 13.23 -7.91 -13.60
CA LYS A 93 14.48 -8.38 -14.21
C LYS A 93 15.00 -7.35 -15.21
N LYS A 94 16.27 -7.44 -15.61
CA LYS A 94 16.90 -6.53 -16.60
C LYS A 94 16.04 -6.35 -17.87
N LYS A 95 15.42 -7.43 -18.36
CA LYS A 95 14.54 -7.41 -19.54
C LYS A 95 13.32 -6.50 -19.33
N ASP A 96 12.63 -6.66 -18.20
CA ASP A 96 11.46 -5.86 -17.84
C ASP A 96 11.79 -4.37 -17.73
N LEU A 97 12.95 -4.03 -17.16
CA LEU A 97 13.43 -2.65 -17.05
C LEU A 97 13.69 -2.03 -18.44
N ILE A 98 14.29 -2.80 -19.35
CA ILE A 98 14.56 -2.36 -20.73
C ILE A 98 13.26 -2.14 -21.49
N GLU A 99 12.32 -3.08 -21.42
CA GLU A 99 11.03 -2.97 -22.10
C GLU A 99 10.25 -1.76 -21.61
N ARG A 100 10.24 -1.54 -20.29
CA ARG A 100 9.62 -0.36 -19.67
C ARG A 100 10.28 0.94 -20.13
N LEU A 101 11.62 0.99 -20.20
CA LEU A 101 12.35 2.12 -20.75
C LEU A 101 12.16 2.32 -22.25
N ARG A 102 11.87 1.28 -23.04
CA ARG A 102 11.53 1.44 -24.46
C ARG A 102 10.14 2.02 -24.63
N GLY A 103 9.19 1.56 -23.82
CA GLY A 103 7.81 2.00 -23.84
C GLY A 103 7.51 3.24 -23.00
N TRP A 104 8.53 3.97 -22.51
CA TRP A 104 8.35 5.01 -21.49
C TRP A 104 7.41 6.15 -21.90
N LYS A 105 7.48 6.61 -23.16
CA LYS A 105 6.58 7.66 -23.69
C LYS A 105 5.11 7.24 -23.70
N THR A 106 4.87 5.93 -23.77
CA THR A 106 3.54 5.31 -23.79
C THR A 106 3.18 4.65 -22.47
N TYR A 107 4.07 4.70 -21.48
CA TYR A 107 3.88 4.02 -20.22
C TYR A 107 2.87 4.81 -19.39
N LYS A 108 1.71 4.20 -19.18
CA LYS A 108 0.78 4.64 -18.15
C LYS A 108 1.04 3.77 -16.92
N PRO A 109 1.33 4.35 -15.74
CA PRO A 109 1.36 3.55 -14.52
C PRO A 109 0.02 2.82 -14.40
N GLU A 110 0.06 1.52 -14.07
CA GLU A 110 -1.15 0.76 -13.77
C GLU A 110 -1.72 1.31 -12.46
N THR A 111 -2.53 2.36 -12.57
CA THR A 111 -3.24 2.96 -11.45
C THR A 111 -4.54 2.21 -11.28
N VAL A 112 -4.79 1.74 -10.06
CA VAL A 112 -6.10 1.22 -9.70
C VAL A 112 -6.96 2.43 -9.36
N THR A 113 -8.03 2.65 -10.13
CA THR A 113 -9.04 3.65 -9.79
C THR A 113 -9.72 3.20 -8.50
N VAL A 114 -9.34 3.81 -7.40
CA VAL A 114 -9.96 3.58 -6.10
C VAL A 114 -11.25 4.39 -6.07
N ARG A 115 -12.30 3.83 -5.48
CA ARG A 115 -13.53 4.58 -5.24
C ARG A 115 -13.23 5.74 -4.29
N GLU A 116 -13.30 6.96 -4.81
CA GLU A 116 -13.06 8.16 -4.03
C GLU A 116 -14.19 8.35 -3.00
N ALA A 117 -13.81 8.90 -1.84
CA ALA A 117 -14.80 9.35 -0.87
C ALA A 117 -15.60 10.52 -1.47
N PRO A 118 -16.88 10.72 -1.09
CA PRO A 118 -17.67 11.84 -1.60
C PRO A 118 -16.95 13.18 -1.44
N ASP A 119 -16.99 14.00 -2.49
CA ASP A 119 -16.25 15.28 -2.60
C ASP A 119 -16.59 16.27 -1.48
N ASP A 120 -17.78 16.12 -0.89
CA ASP A 120 -18.33 17.03 0.11
C ASP A 120 -17.39 17.22 1.30
N HIS A 121 -16.57 16.22 1.63
CA HIS A 121 -15.57 16.30 2.69
C HIS A 121 -14.24 15.78 2.13
N PRO A 122 -13.16 16.55 1.95
CA PRO A 122 -11.85 16.00 1.60
C PRO A 122 -11.17 15.33 2.81
N PHE A 123 -10.35 14.29 2.60
CA PHE A 123 -9.63 13.59 3.70
C PHE A 123 -8.60 14.51 4.41
N GLY A 124 -8.11 15.52 3.69
CA GLY A 124 -7.06 16.41 4.14
C GLY A 124 -5.66 15.80 3.96
N PRO A 125 -4.62 16.46 4.52
CA PRO A 125 -3.24 16.01 4.36
C PRO A 125 -3.00 14.67 5.06
N ILE A 126 -2.21 13.81 4.41
CA ILE A 126 -1.81 12.50 4.90
C ILE A 126 -0.37 12.57 5.40
N SER A 127 -0.14 12.14 6.63
CA SER A 127 1.17 12.22 7.26
C SER A 127 2.08 11.11 6.74
N HIS A 128 3.19 11.43 6.06
CA HIS A 128 3.98 10.40 5.38
C HIS A 128 4.70 9.45 6.35
N ASN A 129 5.77 9.92 7.01
CA ASN A 129 6.62 9.07 7.86
C ASN A 129 6.40 9.27 9.36
N ILE A 130 5.88 10.43 9.78
CA ILE A 130 5.74 10.81 11.19
C ILE A 130 4.33 11.40 11.41
N SER A 131 3.63 10.95 12.44
CA SER A 131 2.31 11.47 12.84
C SER A 131 2.42 12.81 13.55
N ALA A 132 1.27 13.46 13.82
CA ALA A 132 1.23 14.66 14.65
C ALA A 132 1.71 14.41 16.10
N THR A 133 1.56 13.18 16.56
CA THR A 133 1.95 12.69 17.89
C THR A 133 3.38 12.11 17.93
N GLY A 134 4.10 12.08 16.81
CA GLY A 134 5.48 11.60 16.72
C GLY A 134 5.63 10.10 16.45
N GLU A 135 4.54 9.37 16.22
CA GLU A 135 4.58 7.97 15.79
C GLU A 135 5.21 7.84 14.40
N LYS A 136 5.96 6.77 14.14
CA LYS A 136 6.69 6.58 12.87
C LYS A 136 6.12 5.44 12.05
N ARG A 137 6.12 5.58 10.73
CA ARG A 137 5.88 4.48 9.78
C ARG A 137 6.87 4.53 8.62
N SER A 138 7.12 3.36 8.03
CA SER A 138 7.78 3.26 6.72
C SER A 138 6.72 3.43 5.63
N TRP A 139 6.90 4.39 4.73
CA TRP A 139 5.97 4.62 3.65
C TRP A 139 6.14 3.62 2.51
N LEU A 140 5.06 2.93 2.17
CA LEU A 140 4.98 2.02 1.03
C LEU A 140 4.46 2.77 -0.20
N LYS A 141 5.07 2.57 -1.36
CA LYS A 141 4.64 3.26 -2.58
C LYS A 141 3.46 2.53 -3.22
N SER A 142 2.52 3.30 -3.78
CA SER A 142 1.34 2.74 -4.46
C SER A 142 1.67 2.02 -5.78
N ASP A 143 2.87 2.22 -6.35
CA ASP A 143 3.33 1.57 -7.57
C ASP A 143 3.99 0.19 -7.32
N GLU A 144 4.05 -0.26 -6.06
CA GLU A 144 4.58 -1.58 -5.73
C GLU A 144 3.74 -2.70 -6.35
N LYS A 145 4.37 -3.61 -7.10
CA LYS A 145 3.70 -4.72 -7.79
C LYS A 145 2.81 -5.56 -6.87
N GLY A 146 3.23 -5.76 -5.61
CA GLY A 146 2.45 -6.48 -4.61
C GLY A 146 1.14 -5.76 -4.27
N HIS A 147 1.22 -4.44 -4.07
CA HIS A 147 0.07 -3.58 -3.84
C HIS A 147 -0.86 -3.53 -5.05
N ILE A 148 -0.34 -3.22 -6.25
CA ILE A 148 -1.14 -3.13 -7.48
C ILE A 148 -1.93 -4.43 -7.71
N SER A 149 -1.27 -5.59 -7.59
CA SER A 149 -1.94 -6.89 -7.79
C SER A 149 -3.02 -7.14 -6.73
N ALA A 150 -2.76 -6.80 -5.47
CA ALA A 150 -3.73 -6.97 -4.40
C ALA A 150 -4.92 -6.00 -4.53
N ALA A 151 -4.67 -4.76 -4.93
CA ALA A 151 -5.68 -3.74 -5.18
C ALA A 151 -6.57 -4.10 -6.37
N LYS A 152 -5.99 -4.56 -7.49
CA LYS A 152 -6.74 -5.05 -8.65
C LYS A 152 -7.70 -6.18 -8.26
N LYS A 153 -7.22 -7.15 -7.48
CA LYS A 153 -8.04 -8.25 -6.95
C LYS A 153 -9.14 -7.75 -6.02
N ALA A 154 -8.83 -6.79 -5.14
CA ALA A 154 -9.82 -6.20 -4.24
C ALA A 154 -10.96 -5.52 -5.02
N MET A 155 -10.65 -4.80 -6.11
CA MET A 155 -11.68 -4.15 -6.92
C MET A 155 -12.53 -5.14 -7.73
N GLN A 156 -11.89 -6.15 -8.32
CA GLN A 156 -12.53 -7.07 -9.27
C GLN A 156 -13.27 -8.22 -8.62
N GLU A 157 -12.72 -8.80 -7.55
CA GLU A 157 -13.30 -9.98 -6.93
C GLU A 157 -14.51 -9.61 -6.06
N SER A 158 -15.42 -10.57 -5.90
CA SER A 158 -16.54 -10.47 -4.98
C SER A 158 -16.10 -10.86 -3.58
N MET A 159 -16.32 -9.96 -2.62
CA MET A 159 -16.13 -10.26 -1.20
C MET A 159 -17.38 -9.92 -0.41
N PHE A 160 -17.64 -10.73 0.61
CA PHE A 160 -18.83 -10.67 1.45
C PHE A 160 -18.40 -10.49 2.90
N VAL A 161 -18.83 -9.40 3.52
CA VAL A 161 -18.65 -9.11 4.93
C VAL A 161 -19.75 -9.84 5.69
N ILE A 162 -19.34 -10.86 6.45
CA ILE A 162 -20.24 -11.74 7.18
C ILE A 162 -20.51 -11.17 8.58
N LYS A 163 -19.46 -10.68 9.25
CA LYS A 163 -19.55 -10.18 10.62
C LYS A 163 -18.67 -8.95 10.78
N ARG A 164 -19.15 -7.96 11.54
CA ARG A 164 -18.38 -6.79 11.99
C ARG A 164 -18.48 -6.67 13.51
N GLN A 165 -17.35 -6.43 14.15
CA GLN A 165 -17.25 -6.26 15.61
C GLN A 165 -16.30 -5.10 15.91
N SER A 166 -16.68 -4.21 16.82
CA SER A 166 -15.74 -3.23 17.38
C SER A 166 -14.65 -3.93 18.20
N ASN A 167 -13.52 -3.25 18.39
CA ASN A 167 -12.46 -3.79 19.24
C ASN A 167 -12.93 -3.85 20.71
N TYR A 168 -12.63 -4.95 21.40
CA TYR A 168 -13.08 -5.20 22.78
C TYR A 168 -12.41 -4.28 23.81
N ASP A 169 -11.21 -3.78 23.51
CA ASP A 169 -10.41 -2.91 24.37
C ASP A 169 -10.82 -1.43 24.29
N GLY A 170 -11.82 -1.09 23.47
CA GLY A 170 -12.24 0.28 23.23
C GLY A 170 -11.27 1.09 22.36
N SER A 171 -10.21 0.46 21.83
CA SER A 171 -9.31 1.11 20.88
C SER A 171 -10.03 1.45 19.58
N PRO A 172 -9.67 2.56 18.90
CA PRO A 172 -10.26 2.89 17.61
C PRO A 172 -9.99 1.77 16.62
N GLY A 173 -11.04 1.32 15.93
CA GLY A 173 -10.94 0.26 14.95
C GLY A 173 -12.05 -0.78 15.07
N PHE A 174 -11.92 -1.83 14.26
CA PHE A 174 -12.86 -2.94 14.24
C PHE A 174 -12.22 -4.17 13.60
N THR A 175 -12.86 -5.31 13.82
CA THR A 175 -12.57 -6.58 13.17
C THR A 175 -13.75 -7.03 12.34
N ILE A 176 -13.47 -7.49 11.12
CA ILE A 176 -14.46 -8.02 10.16
C ILE A 176 -14.10 -9.45 9.78
N SER A 177 -15.12 -10.30 9.68
CA SER A 177 -15.02 -11.60 9.00
C SER A 177 -15.45 -11.42 7.54
N ILE A 178 -14.54 -11.67 6.61
CA ILE A 178 -14.71 -11.49 5.18
C ILE A 178 -14.52 -12.81 4.45
N ARG A 179 -15.38 -13.07 3.47
CA ARG A 179 -15.33 -14.25 2.62
C ARG A 179 -15.18 -13.82 1.16
N GLY A 180 -14.34 -14.50 0.40
CA GLY A 180 -14.29 -14.34 -1.06
C GLY A 180 -15.29 -15.24 -1.78
N SER A 181 -15.05 -15.50 -3.06
CA SER A 181 -15.82 -16.49 -3.84
C SER A 181 -15.59 -17.95 -3.39
N GLY A 182 -14.53 -18.21 -2.61
CA GLY A 182 -14.19 -19.53 -2.10
C GLY A 182 -14.96 -19.93 -0.83
N SER A 183 -14.54 -21.04 -0.22
CA SER A 183 -15.08 -21.54 1.05
C SER A 183 -14.54 -20.83 2.29
N ASP A 184 -13.37 -20.20 2.17
CA ASP A 184 -12.64 -19.73 3.33
C ASP A 184 -13.11 -18.35 3.80
N THR A 185 -13.31 -18.23 5.10
CA THR A 185 -13.58 -16.97 5.79
C THR A 185 -12.30 -16.51 6.49
N TYR A 186 -11.89 -15.28 6.22
CA TYR A 186 -10.73 -14.65 6.84
C TYR A 186 -11.15 -13.53 7.78
N GLN A 187 -10.36 -13.30 8.81
CA GLN A 187 -10.55 -12.18 9.72
C GLN A 187 -9.62 -11.05 9.28
N VAL A 188 -10.16 -9.83 9.21
CA VAL A 188 -9.42 -8.59 8.93
C VAL A 188 -9.61 -7.66 10.11
N THR A 189 -8.51 -7.19 10.70
CA THR A 189 -8.54 -6.18 11.74
C THR A 189 -8.01 -4.88 11.19
N VAL A 190 -8.75 -3.80 11.43
CA VAL A 190 -8.34 -2.42 11.14
C VAL A 190 -8.25 -1.70 12.47
N GLY A 191 -7.03 -1.32 12.83
CA GLY A 191 -6.70 -0.44 13.95
C GLY A 191 -5.46 0.38 13.56
N ASN A 192 -4.65 0.82 14.52
CA ASN A 192 -3.38 1.50 14.23
C ASN A 192 -2.46 0.65 13.33
N ARG A 193 -2.60 -0.67 13.40
CA ARG A 193 -1.98 -1.61 12.47
C ARG A 193 -3.04 -2.53 11.89
N THR A 194 -3.09 -2.61 10.57
CA THR A 194 -3.98 -3.55 9.89
C THR A 194 -3.46 -4.98 10.05
N SER A 195 -4.34 -5.99 10.03
CA SER A 195 -3.93 -7.40 10.00
C SER A 195 -4.99 -8.25 9.30
N CYS A 196 -4.59 -9.44 8.86
CA CYS A 196 -5.51 -10.41 8.28
C CYS A 196 -5.03 -11.84 8.61
N THR A 197 -5.92 -12.81 8.59
CA THR A 197 -5.59 -14.24 8.80
C THR A 197 -5.34 -15.00 7.50
N CYS A 198 -5.37 -14.33 6.34
CA CYS A 198 -5.20 -15.01 5.05
C CYS A 198 -3.75 -15.40 4.76
N SER A 199 -3.57 -16.41 3.92
CA SER A 199 -2.25 -16.87 3.49
C SER A 199 -1.39 -15.77 2.86
N SER A 200 -2.01 -14.84 2.12
CA SER A 200 -1.27 -13.77 1.44
C SER A 200 -0.50 -12.85 2.41
N ILE A 201 -1.09 -12.51 3.56
CA ILE A 201 -0.39 -11.67 4.54
C ILE A 201 0.63 -12.48 5.36
N ILE A 202 0.37 -13.78 5.56
CA ILE A 202 1.34 -14.69 6.21
C ILE A 202 2.61 -14.82 5.36
N PHE A 203 2.48 -15.02 4.05
CA PHE A 203 3.62 -15.14 3.14
C PHE A 203 4.23 -13.80 2.71
N ARG A 204 3.49 -12.69 2.79
CA ARG A 204 3.95 -11.35 2.41
C ARG A 204 3.51 -10.30 3.45
N PRO A 205 4.12 -10.29 4.65
CA PRO A 205 3.66 -9.46 5.77
C PRO A 205 3.90 -7.96 5.59
N GLN A 206 4.73 -7.58 4.62
CA GLN A 206 5.09 -6.19 4.33
C GLN A 206 3.98 -5.42 3.60
N SER A 207 3.13 -6.10 2.83
CA SER A 207 2.09 -5.47 2.01
C SER A 207 0.69 -5.86 2.46
N ASN A 208 -0.26 -4.94 2.40
CA ASN A 208 -1.67 -5.29 2.61
C ASN A 208 -2.15 -6.33 1.59
N CYS A 209 -2.82 -7.37 2.06
CA CYS A 209 -3.47 -8.35 1.19
C CYS A 209 -4.75 -7.77 0.58
N LYS A 210 -5.31 -8.46 -0.43
CA LYS A 210 -6.57 -8.05 -1.08
C LYS A 210 -7.72 -7.81 -0.09
N HIS A 211 -7.83 -8.61 0.98
CA HIS A 211 -8.88 -8.46 1.98
C HIS A 211 -8.77 -7.15 2.78
N ILE A 212 -7.55 -6.76 3.18
CA ILE A 212 -7.32 -5.48 3.86
C ILE A 212 -7.62 -4.33 2.91
N ILE A 213 -7.10 -4.40 1.67
CA ILE A 213 -7.35 -3.36 0.67
C ILE A 213 -8.86 -3.24 0.38
N TYR A 214 -9.59 -4.36 0.30
CA TYR A 214 -11.04 -4.37 0.13
C TYR A 214 -11.75 -3.61 1.26
N VAL A 215 -11.37 -3.86 2.52
CA VAL A 215 -11.97 -3.17 3.67
C VAL A 215 -11.61 -1.68 3.65
N LEU A 216 -10.35 -1.32 3.43
CA LEU A 216 -9.93 0.07 3.35
C LEU A 216 -10.67 0.84 2.25
N THR A 217 -10.87 0.22 1.08
CA THR A 217 -11.51 0.86 -0.07
C THR A 217 -13.04 0.88 0.01
N HIS A 218 -13.69 -0.27 0.19
CA HIS A 218 -15.14 -0.36 0.09
C HIS A 218 -15.85 -0.07 1.41
N VAL A 219 -15.26 -0.47 2.54
CA VAL A 219 -15.89 -0.25 3.86
C VAL A 219 -15.55 1.12 4.42
N LEU A 220 -14.29 1.56 4.30
CA LEU A 220 -13.82 2.83 4.88
C LEU A 220 -13.68 3.99 3.89
N ARG A 221 -13.77 3.73 2.58
CA ARG A 221 -13.54 4.75 1.53
C ARG A 221 -12.21 5.50 1.74
N ALA A 222 -11.16 4.76 2.11
CA ALA A 222 -9.84 5.30 2.35
C ALA A 222 -9.22 5.85 1.05
N PRO A 223 -8.44 6.95 1.15
CA PRO A 223 -7.69 7.47 0.00
C PRO A 223 -6.66 6.44 -0.51
N ALA A 224 -6.38 6.49 -1.81
CA ALA A 224 -5.52 5.52 -2.50
C ALA A 224 -4.12 5.40 -1.86
N GLU A 225 -3.58 6.51 -1.34
CA GLU A 225 -2.28 6.61 -0.69
C GLU A 225 -2.16 5.79 0.61
N LEU A 226 -3.28 5.57 1.31
CA LEU A 226 -3.31 4.79 2.55
C LEU A 226 -3.48 3.28 2.32
N LEU A 227 -3.89 2.86 1.14
CA LEU A 227 -4.14 1.45 0.84
C LEU A 227 -2.90 0.54 0.94
N PRO A 228 -1.69 0.99 0.54
CA PRO A 228 -0.47 0.22 0.77
C PRO A 228 -0.08 0.16 2.25
N GLN A 229 -0.45 1.16 3.06
CA GLN A 229 0.11 1.34 4.40
C GLN A 229 -0.44 0.32 5.40
N ARG A 230 0.48 -0.38 6.09
CA ARG A 230 0.15 -1.31 7.17
C ARG A 230 -0.22 -0.59 8.47
N THR A 231 0.40 0.56 8.70
CA THR A 231 0.21 1.40 9.89
C THR A 231 -0.63 2.61 9.52
N LEU A 232 -1.75 2.79 10.21
CA LEU A 232 -2.62 3.95 10.12
C LEU A 232 -2.44 4.75 11.41
N PHE A 233 -2.13 6.04 11.30
CA PHE A 233 -1.98 6.85 12.50
C PHE A 233 -3.35 7.07 13.18
N PRO A 234 -3.40 7.30 14.51
CA PRO A 234 -4.65 7.50 15.25
C PRO A 234 -5.56 8.56 14.63
N GLU A 235 -4.96 9.66 14.15
CA GLU A 235 -5.71 10.77 13.55
C GLU A 235 -6.30 10.37 12.19
N GLU A 236 -5.56 9.61 11.40
CA GLU A 236 -6.01 9.07 10.11
C GLU A 236 -7.11 8.02 10.32
N LEU A 237 -6.92 7.12 11.28
CA LEU A 237 -7.87 6.06 11.60
C LEU A 237 -9.19 6.63 12.09
N THR A 238 -9.15 7.63 12.98
CA THR A 238 -10.36 8.31 13.47
C THR A 238 -11.11 8.96 12.32
N LYS A 239 -10.41 9.67 11.42
CA LYS A 239 -11.02 10.25 10.20
C LYS A 239 -11.63 9.19 9.29
N LEU A 240 -10.94 8.07 9.08
CA LEU A 240 -11.45 6.96 8.26
C LEU A 240 -12.74 6.38 8.86
N LEU A 241 -12.79 6.20 10.17
CA LEU A 241 -13.97 5.66 10.86
C LEU A 241 -15.15 6.62 10.81
N ASP A 242 -14.91 7.92 10.99
CA ASP A 242 -15.94 8.96 11.00
C ASP A 242 -16.56 9.19 9.60
N ARG A 243 -15.73 9.12 8.56
CA ARG A 243 -16.16 9.28 7.16
C ARG A 243 -16.75 8.02 6.54
N ALA A 244 -16.57 6.86 7.19
CA ALA A 244 -17.03 5.60 6.64
C ALA A 244 -18.57 5.60 6.51
N PRO A 245 -19.13 5.10 5.40
CA PRO A 245 -20.57 4.98 5.26
C PRO A 245 -21.17 4.16 6.41
N LYS A 246 -22.17 4.74 7.08
CA LYS A 246 -22.90 4.05 8.14
C LYS A 246 -23.93 3.11 7.51
N VAL A 247 -23.52 1.86 7.31
CA VAL A 247 -24.34 0.81 6.68
C VAL A 247 -24.91 -0.18 7.70
N HIS A 248 -24.20 -0.42 8.81
CA HIS A 248 -24.68 -1.24 9.92
C HIS A 248 -25.10 -0.35 11.09
N PHE A 249 -26.25 -0.65 11.68
CA PHE A 249 -26.79 0.08 12.82
C PHE A 249 -26.86 -0.83 14.04
N THR A 250 -26.63 -0.27 15.21
CA THR A 250 -26.83 -0.95 16.49
C THR A 250 -28.31 -1.02 16.85
N ALA A 251 -28.70 -1.96 17.72
CA ALA A 251 -30.10 -2.07 18.16
C ALA A 251 -30.66 -0.78 18.77
N ALA A 252 -29.84 -0.01 19.49
CA ALA A 252 -30.22 1.27 20.07
C ALA A 252 -30.43 2.38 19.03
N GLU A 253 -29.66 2.36 17.94
CA GLU A 253 -29.83 3.32 16.83
C GLU A 253 -31.04 2.97 15.97
N VAL A 254 -31.34 1.68 15.84
CA VAL A 254 -32.53 1.20 15.16
C VAL A 254 -33.79 1.60 15.94
N SER A 255 -33.80 1.46 17.27
CA SER A 255 -34.98 1.80 18.09
C SER A 255 -35.28 3.30 18.13
N THR A 256 -34.28 4.15 17.94
CA THR A 256 -34.43 5.63 17.94
C THR A 256 -34.75 6.20 16.56
N ASN A 257 -34.68 5.40 15.50
CA ASN A 257 -34.95 5.83 14.13
C ASN A 257 -36.17 5.10 13.54
N PRO A 258 -37.36 5.75 13.50
CA PRO A 258 -38.58 5.14 12.97
C PRO A 258 -38.47 4.65 11.52
N SER A 259 -37.59 5.27 10.70
CA SER A 259 -37.37 4.85 9.31
C SER A 259 -36.68 3.48 9.18
N MET A 260 -36.25 2.88 10.30
CA MET A 260 -35.59 1.56 10.31
C MET A 260 -36.58 0.43 10.62
N SER A 261 -37.85 0.76 10.86
CA SER A 261 -38.94 -0.17 11.16
C SER A 261 -40.25 0.15 10.42
N ASP A 262 -40.24 1.09 9.48
CA ASP A 262 -41.42 1.53 8.72
C ASP A 262 -41.82 0.55 7.59
N GLY A 263 -40.95 -0.38 7.23
CA GLY A 263 -41.15 -1.33 6.13
C GLY A 263 -41.19 -0.69 4.74
N VAL A 264 -40.86 0.60 4.60
CA VAL A 264 -40.93 1.34 3.34
C VAL A 264 -39.63 1.11 2.56
N PRO A 265 -39.66 0.54 1.34
CA PRO A 265 -38.46 0.36 0.53
C PRO A 265 -37.71 1.67 0.31
N LYS A 266 -36.42 1.67 0.64
CA LYS A 266 -35.55 2.83 0.50
C LYS A 266 -34.97 2.88 -0.92
N SER A 267 -34.75 4.10 -1.44
CA SER A 267 -34.12 4.25 -2.76
C SER A 267 -32.77 3.53 -2.81
N LYS A 268 -32.49 2.91 -3.97
CA LYS A 268 -31.21 2.28 -4.30
C LYS A 268 -30.12 3.32 -4.59
N ASP A 269 -30.50 4.54 -4.96
CA ASP A 269 -29.60 5.57 -5.46
C ASP A 269 -28.62 6.04 -4.39
N GLY A 270 -27.32 5.98 -4.71
CA GLY A 270 -26.25 6.35 -3.79
C GLY A 270 -26.11 5.45 -2.56
N LYS A 271 -26.80 4.29 -2.51
CA LYS A 271 -26.71 3.33 -1.40
C LYS A 271 -25.77 2.18 -1.72
N CYS A 272 -25.10 1.71 -0.68
CA CYS A 272 -24.20 0.55 -0.73
C CYS A 272 -24.90 -0.69 -0.19
N CYS A 273 -24.61 -1.85 -0.79
CA CYS A 273 -25.05 -3.12 -0.26
C CYS A 273 -24.39 -3.39 1.11
N PRO A 274 -25.14 -3.80 2.15
CA PRO A 274 -24.61 -4.02 3.50
C PRO A 274 -23.71 -5.25 3.66
N VAL A 275 -23.60 -6.08 2.63
CA VAL A 275 -22.80 -7.30 2.66
C VAL A 275 -21.50 -7.12 1.88
N CYS A 276 -21.54 -6.53 0.68
CA CYS A 276 -20.32 -6.33 -0.12
C CYS A 276 -19.79 -4.90 -0.07
N PHE A 277 -20.54 -3.92 0.43
CA PHE A 277 -20.17 -2.50 0.46
C PHE A 277 -19.92 -1.86 -0.92
N LYS A 278 -20.31 -2.53 -2.00
CA LYS A 278 -20.35 -1.96 -3.35
C LYS A 278 -21.70 -1.29 -3.59
N ASP A 279 -21.78 -0.44 -4.61
CA ASP A 279 -23.05 0.21 -4.98
C ASP A 279 -24.09 -0.81 -5.38
N ILE A 280 -25.34 -0.53 -5.00
CA ILE A 280 -26.46 -1.40 -5.35
C ILE A 280 -26.68 -1.36 -6.86
N GLY A 281 -26.71 -0.16 -7.44
CA GLY A 281 -26.91 0.05 -8.88
C GLY A 281 -28.22 -0.59 -9.37
N GLU A 282 -28.20 -1.08 -10.60
CA GLU A 282 -29.34 -1.70 -11.27
C GLU A 282 -29.40 -3.23 -11.10
N ALA A 283 -28.51 -3.80 -10.29
CA ALA A 283 -28.47 -5.24 -10.07
C ALA A 283 -29.74 -5.76 -9.34
N GLN A 284 -30.01 -7.06 -9.48
CA GLN A 284 -31.11 -7.69 -8.76
C GLN A 284 -30.89 -7.60 -7.24
N THR A 285 -31.95 -7.21 -6.52
CA THR A 285 -31.89 -6.99 -5.08
C THR A 285 -32.93 -7.77 -4.30
N VAL A 286 -32.64 -7.95 -3.02
CA VAL A 286 -33.66 -8.25 -2.00
C VAL A 286 -33.82 -7.05 -1.08
N CYS A 287 -35.05 -6.74 -0.71
CA CYS A 287 -35.38 -5.69 0.24
C CYS A 287 -35.69 -6.31 1.61
N CYS A 288 -35.17 -5.70 2.68
CA CYS A 288 -35.59 -6.04 4.04
C CYS A 288 -36.99 -5.48 4.31
N GLY A 289 -37.95 -6.35 4.65
CA GLY A 289 -39.32 -5.93 4.97
C GLY A 289 -39.48 -5.06 6.24
N LYS A 290 -38.45 -4.93 7.08
CA LYS A 290 -38.50 -4.05 8.28
C LYS A 290 -37.92 -2.66 8.03
N CYS A 291 -36.71 -2.59 7.48
CA CYS A 291 -36.01 -1.30 7.32
C CYS A 291 -35.97 -0.78 5.88
N GLY A 292 -36.52 -1.51 4.92
CA GLY A 292 -36.56 -1.10 3.52
C GLY A 292 -35.21 -1.05 2.80
N ASN A 293 -34.10 -1.41 3.44
CA ASN A 293 -32.79 -1.37 2.80
C ASN A 293 -32.59 -2.57 1.86
N HIS A 294 -31.89 -2.32 0.77
CA HIS A 294 -31.62 -3.30 -0.27
C HIS A 294 -30.23 -3.94 -0.13
N ALA A 295 -30.12 -5.20 -0.54
CA ALA A 295 -28.86 -5.89 -0.75
C ALA A 295 -28.91 -6.62 -2.10
N HIS A 296 -27.76 -6.83 -2.76
CA HIS A 296 -27.72 -7.67 -3.95
C HIS A 296 -28.23 -9.08 -3.62
N SER A 297 -29.04 -9.67 -4.49
CA SER A 297 -29.60 -11.01 -4.25
C SER A 297 -28.51 -12.05 -3.99
N SER A 298 -27.45 -12.03 -4.80
CA SER A 298 -26.28 -12.92 -4.62
C SER A 298 -25.55 -12.71 -3.30
N CYS A 299 -25.52 -11.47 -2.79
CA CYS A 299 -24.93 -11.18 -1.48
C CYS A 299 -25.80 -11.68 -0.33
N PHE A 300 -27.13 -11.56 -0.47
CA PHE A 300 -28.06 -12.12 0.50
C PHE A 300 -27.95 -13.64 0.59
N ASP A 301 -27.86 -14.35 -0.54
CA ASP A 301 -27.75 -15.81 -0.56
C ASP A 301 -26.52 -16.31 0.22
N VAL A 302 -25.37 -15.65 0.03
CA VAL A 302 -24.15 -15.95 0.79
C VAL A 302 -24.34 -15.62 2.26
N TYR A 303 -24.87 -14.44 2.57
CA TYR A 303 -25.06 -14.01 3.96
C TYR A 303 -26.02 -14.92 4.73
N ALA A 304 -27.14 -15.30 4.12
CA ALA A 304 -28.15 -16.19 4.67
C ALA A 304 -27.59 -17.58 4.96
N ARG A 305 -26.74 -18.11 4.06
CA ARG A 305 -26.06 -19.40 4.26
C ARG A 305 -25.11 -19.36 5.47
N GLU A 306 -24.34 -18.29 5.61
CA GLU A 306 -23.38 -18.16 6.73
C GLU A 306 -24.08 -17.92 8.09
N HIS A 307 -25.33 -17.45 8.07
CA HIS A 307 -26.16 -17.23 9.26
C HIS A 307 -27.31 -18.24 9.37
N SER A 308 -27.20 -19.39 8.72
CA SER A 308 -28.22 -20.44 8.79
C SER A 308 -28.23 -21.05 10.19
N GLY A 309 -29.40 -21.12 10.84
CA GLY A 309 -29.59 -21.77 12.15
C GLY A 309 -30.74 -21.19 12.96
N TRP A 310 -30.87 -19.86 12.96
CA TRP A 310 -32.01 -19.13 13.52
C TRP A 310 -32.24 -17.92 12.61
N SER A 311 -33.47 -17.75 12.10
CA SER A 311 -33.96 -16.62 11.27
C SER A 311 -32.89 -15.57 10.87
N VAL A 312 -32.53 -15.51 9.58
CA VAL A 312 -31.50 -14.60 9.07
C VAL A 312 -31.82 -13.17 9.51
N LYS A 313 -30.87 -12.50 10.18
CA LYS A 313 -31.03 -11.11 10.64
C LYS A 313 -30.56 -10.13 9.58
N CYS A 314 -31.24 -9.01 9.44
CA CYS A 314 -30.87 -7.96 8.49
C CYS A 314 -29.52 -7.36 8.87
N ALA A 315 -28.58 -7.34 7.93
CA ALA A 315 -27.26 -6.75 8.16
C ALA A 315 -27.34 -5.26 8.52
N VAL A 316 -28.42 -4.54 8.14
CA VAL A 316 -28.61 -3.12 8.42
C VAL A 316 -29.28 -2.89 9.78
N CYS A 317 -30.50 -3.42 9.98
CA CYS A 317 -31.32 -3.13 11.16
C CYS A 317 -31.35 -4.24 12.22
N GLN A 318 -30.68 -5.38 11.98
CA GLN A 318 -30.63 -6.55 12.86
C GLN A 318 -31.99 -7.24 13.15
N GLY A 319 -33.09 -6.76 12.59
CA GLY A 319 -34.39 -7.42 12.63
C GLY A 319 -34.45 -8.62 11.69
N ASP A 320 -35.49 -9.46 11.78
CA ASP A 320 -35.65 -10.61 10.88
C ASP A 320 -35.66 -10.15 9.42
N TRP A 321 -34.78 -10.74 8.63
CA TRP A 321 -34.68 -10.48 7.21
C TRP A 321 -35.68 -11.38 6.49
N SER A 322 -36.91 -10.89 6.35
CA SER A 322 -37.88 -11.43 5.39
C SER A 322 -37.61 -10.77 4.03
N PRO A 323 -36.87 -11.41 3.12
CA PRO A 323 -36.58 -10.82 1.82
C PRO A 323 -37.87 -10.79 0.98
N ALA A 324 -38.28 -9.59 0.55
CA ALA A 324 -39.12 -9.47 -0.63
C ALA A 324 -38.20 -9.32 -1.84
N ALA A 325 -38.42 -10.11 -2.89
CA ALA A 325 -37.72 -9.93 -4.16
C ALA A 325 -38.23 -8.64 -4.81
N VAL A 326 -37.32 -7.71 -5.11
CA VAL A 326 -37.60 -6.41 -5.74
C VAL A 326 -36.57 -6.08 -6.82
#